data_AF-A0A521PLK7-F1
#
_entry.id   AF-A0A521PLK7-F1
#
_cell.length_a   1.000
_cell.length_b   1.000
_cell.length_c   1.000
_cell.angle_alpha   90.00
_cell.angle_beta   90.00
_cell.angle_gamma   90.00
#
_symmetry.space_group_name_H-M   'P 1'
#
loop_
_entity.id
_entity.type
_entity.pdbx_description
1 polymer ?
#
loop_
_entity_poly.entity_id
_entity_poly.type
_entity_poly.pdbx_seq_one_letter_code
_entity_poly.pdbx_strand_id
1 'polypeptide(L)'
;MKRYAYAWLTAGFFLISIVLHWLFGWYAFADDQQAHGEAARVGPYLMEMGRDTFENWQSEFLQLLWQVVGLAYFLYVGSPASKENDDRTEAKIDALLRLVGKEKGEALIAELDEQYLRTQGHARPHAHDAVYPKGKGG
;
A
#
# COMPACT_ATOMS: atom_id res chain seq x y z
N MET A 1 17.77 -16.78 16.20
CA MET A 1 18.09 -15.34 16.33
C MET A 1 17.96 -14.55 15.02
N LYS A 2 18.39 -15.06 13.85
CA LYS A 2 18.30 -14.35 12.55
C LYS A 2 16.89 -13.86 12.13
N ARG A 3 15.82 -14.55 12.56
CA ARG A 3 14.41 -14.26 12.22
C ARG A 3 13.92 -12.87 12.64
N TYR A 4 14.55 -12.31 13.68
CA TYR A 4 14.17 -11.02 14.27
C TYR A 4 15.27 -9.97 14.09
N ALA A 5 16.30 -10.25 13.28
CA ALA A 5 17.43 -9.35 13.13
C ALA A 5 17.00 -7.94 12.69
N TYR A 6 16.04 -7.86 11.75
CA TYR A 6 15.46 -6.60 11.33
C TYR A 6 14.73 -5.89 12.47
N ALA A 7 13.85 -6.58 13.20
CA ALA A 7 13.12 -6.00 14.33
C ALA A 7 14.07 -5.46 15.43
N TRP A 8 15.13 -6.21 15.76
CA TRP A 8 16.12 -5.78 16.75
C TRP A 8 16.98 -4.62 16.27
N LEU A 9 17.39 -4.61 15.00
CA LEU A 9 18.12 -3.49 14.41
C LEU A 9 17.26 -2.22 14.44
N THR A 10 16.01 -2.30 13.96
CA THR A 10 15.09 -1.17 13.95
C THR A 10 14.79 -0.67 15.36
N ALA A 11 14.54 -1.58 16.31
CA ALA A 11 14.36 -1.20 17.72
C ALA A 11 15.61 -0.55 18.31
N GLY A 12 16.81 -1.05 17.97
CA GLY A 12 18.07 -0.44 18.37
C GLY A 12 18.23 0.98 17.84
N PHE A 13 18.00 1.21 16.54
CA PHE A 13 18.02 2.54 15.96
C PHE A 13 16.98 3.47 16.60
N PHE A 14 15.76 2.97 16.83
CA PHE A 14 14.70 3.73 17.49
C PHE A 14 15.07 4.15 18.91
N LEU A 15 15.62 3.23 19.70
CA LEU A 15 16.06 3.51 21.07
C LEU A 15 17.21 4.52 21.10
N ILE A 16 18.17 4.39 20.18
CA ILE A 16 19.26 5.37 20.05
C ILE A 16 18.69 6.74 19.65
N SER A 17 17.78 6.79 18.67
CA SER A 17 17.22 8.05 18.20
C SER A 17 16.37 8.74 19.27
N ILE A 18 15.55 8.00 20.02
CA ILE A 18 14.72 8.60 21.08
C ILE A 18 15.58 9.10 22.24
N VAL A 19 16.65 8.37 22.60
CA VAL A 19 17.61 8.85 23.61
C VAL A 19 18.31 10.13 23.12
N LEU A 20 18.81 10.15 21.88
CA LEU A 20 19.43 11.35 21.31
C LEU A 20 18.45 12.53 21.22
N HIS A 21 17.19 12.29 20.84
CA HIS A 21 16.15 13.31 20.77
C HIS A 21 15.95 13.98 22.14
N TRP A 22 15.83 13.19 23.21
CA TRP A 22 15.68 13.73 24.56
C TRP A 22 16.98 14.40 25.03
N LEU A 23 18.15 13.80 24.81
CA LEU A 23 19.44 14.39 25.18
C LEU A 23 19.67 15.75 24.52
N PHE A 24 19.45 15.88 23.21
CA PHE A 24 19.56 17.17 22.51
C PHE A 24 18.47 18.14 22.93
N GLY A 25 17.26 17.65 23.21
CA GLY A 25 16.20 18.44 23.82
C GLY A 25 16.61 19.05 25.17
N TRP A 26 17.36 18.31 26.00
CA TRP A 26 17.85 18.84 27.28
C TRP A 26 18.82 20.00 27.07
N TYR A 27 19.74 19.87 26.11
CA TYR A 27 20.68 20.96 25.80
C TYR A 27 19.96 22.21 25.30
N ALA A 28 18.96 22.05 24.42
CA ALA A 28 18.15 23.16 23.92
C ALA A 28 17.34 23.81 25.05
N PHE A 29 16.64 23.01 25.86
CA PHE A 29 15.86 23.48 27.00
C PHE A 29 16.73 24.22 28.03
N ALA A 30 17.90 23.66 28.36
CA ALA A 30 18.79 24.27 29.34
C ALA A 30 19.41 25.59 28.84
N ASP A 31 19.65 25.72 27.54
CA ASP A 31 20.12 26.96 26.92
C ASP A 31 19.03 28.04 26.95
N ASP A 32 17.79 27.67 26.62
CA ASP A 32 16.62 28.56 26.64
C ASP A 32 16.33 29.08 28.06
N GLN A 33 16.29 28.18 29.05
CA GLN A 33 16.11 28.56 30.46
C GLN A 33 17.22 29.50 30.94
N GLN A 34 18.48 29.26 30.56
CA GLN A 34 19.59 30.16 30.90
C GLN A 34 19.45 31.54 30.24
N ALA A 35 19.00 31.59 28.98
CA ALA A 35 18.71 32.86 28.29
C ALA A 35 17.61 33.67 29.00
N HIS A 36 16.66 32.97 29.65
CA HIS A 36 15.63 33.56 30.48
C HIS A 36 16.05 33.84 31.94
N GLY A 37 17.30 33.55 32.32
CA GLY A 37 17.80 33.73 33.68
C GLY A 37 17.23 32.72 34.69
N GLU A 38 16.65 31.63 34.20
CA GLU A 38 16.08 30.55 35.01
C GLU A 38 17.02 29.35 35.11
N ALA A 39 16.91 28.58 36.20
CA ALA A 39 17.60 27.31 36.32
C ALA A 39 16.84 26.22 35.57
N ALA A 40 17.54 25.43 34.75
CA ALA A 40 16.97 24.26 34.09
C ALA A 40 16.48 23.24 35.12
N ARG A 41 15.17 22.93 35.09
CA ARG A 41 14.54 21.95 35.99
C ARG A 41 14.03 20.76 35.19
N VAL A 42 14.20 19.57 35.75
CA VAL A 42 13.79 18.30 35.12
C VAL A 42 12.28 18.22 34.92
N GLY A 43 11.47 18.74 35.85
CA GLY A 43 10.00 18.66 35.78
C GLY A 43 9.42 19.30 34.50
N PRO A 44 9.63 20.60 34.26
CA PRO A 44 9.18 21.28 33.05
C PRO A 44 9.73 20.63 31.77
N TYR A 45 11.02 20.28 31.77
CA TYR A 45 11.67 19.60 30.65
C TYR A 45 10.97 18.28 30.29
N LEU A 46 10.63 17.43 31.27
CA LEU A 46 9.93 16.17 31.01
C LEU A 46 8.53 16.40 30.42
N MET A 47 7.83 17.45 30.85
CA MET A 47 6.52 17.80 30.32
C MET A 47 6.61 18.29 28.87
N GLU A 48 7.58 19.17 28.58
CA GLU A 48 7.82 19.70 27.25
C GLU A 48 8.26 18.62 26.27
N MET A 49 9.31 17.87 26.58
CA MET A 49 9.77 16.77 25.73
C MET A 49 8.73 15.67 25.58
N GLY A 50 7.96 15.40 26.65
CA GLY A 50 6.84 14.48 26.61
C GLY A 50 5.80 14.93 25.59
N ARG A 51 5.35 16.19 25.69
CA ARG A 51 4.41 16.79 24.74
C ARG A 51 4.96 16.73 23.31
N ASP A 52 6.20 17.17 23.09
CA ASP A 52 6.81 17.20 21.76
C ASP A 52 6.91 15.80 21.15
N THR A 53 7.27 14.79 21.98
CA THR A 53 7.28 13.38 21.57
C THR A 53 5.87 12.90 21.20
N PHE A 54 4.85 13.24 22.00
CA PHE A 54 3.46 12.84 21.74
C PHE A 54 2.86 13.55 20.53
N GLU A 55 3.15 14.82 20.31
CA GLU A 55 2.72 15.59 19.13
C GLU A 55 3.31 15.00 17.84
N ASN A 56 4.61 14.68 17.85
CA ASN A 56 5.27 14.00 16.74
C ASN A 56 4.67 12.61 16.48
N TRP A 57 4.43 11.83 17.55
CA TRP A 57 3.80 10.52 17.41
C TRP A 57 2.37 10.63 16.85
N GLN A 58 1.57 11.58 17.36
CA GLN A 58 0.21 11.82 16.89
C GLN A 58 0.18 12.16 15.40
N SER A 59 1.03 13.08 14.95
CA SER A 59 1.05 13.52 13.55
C SER A 59 1.47 12.39 12.60
N GLU A 60 2.48 11.61 12.97
CA GLU A 60 2.94 10.46 12.18
C GLU A 60 1.88 9.36 12.10
N PHE A 61 1.16 9.08 13.19
CA PHE A 61 0.05 8.11 13.16
C PHE A 61 -1.09 8.58 12.25
N LEU A 62 -1.46 9.86 12.32
CA LEU A 62 -2.48 10.42 11.45
C LEU A 62 -2.04 10.37 9.98
N GLN A 63 -0.77 10.69 9.70
CA GLN A 63 -0.18 10.58 8.38
C GLN A 63 -0.23 9.14 7.84
N LEU A 64 0.25 8.17 8.60
CA LEU A 64 0.23 6.76 8.21
C LEU A 64 -1.20 6.25 7.98
N LEU A 65 -2.13 6.62 8.86
CA LEU A 65 -3.53 6.27 8.71
C LEU A 65 -4.10 6.87 7.41
N TRP A 66 -3.83 8.14 7.14
CA TRP A 66 -4.30 8.79 5.92
C TRP A 66 -3.67 8.19 4.66
N GLN A 67 -2.39 7.82 4.71
CA GLN A 67 -1.72 7.13 3.61
C GLN A 67 -2.32 5.76 3.34
N VAL A 68 -2.53 4.94 4.37
CA VAL A 68 -3.10 3.59 4.21
C VAL A 68 -4.55 3.67 3.73
N VAL A 69 -5.38 4.51 4.36
CA VAL A 69 -6.79 4.70 3.98
C VAL A 69 -6.89 5.31 2.59
N GLY A 70 -6.11 6.35 2.30
CA GLY A 70 -6.08 7.01 0.99
C GLY A 70 -5.65 6.04 -0.11
N LEU A 71 -4.57 5.28 0.10
CA LEU A 71 -4.11 4.27 -0.85
C LEU A 71 -5.15 3.16 -1.04
N ALA A 72 -5.74 2.65 0.05
CA ALA A 72 -6.79 1.64 -0.04
C ALA A 72 -8.02 2.16 -0.80
N TYR A 73 -8.42 3.41 -0.57
CA TYR A 73 -9.50 4.07 -1.29
C TYR A 73 -9.17 4.23 -2.78
N PHE A 74 -7.97 4.70 -3.12
CA PHE A 74 -7.54 4.82 -4.51
C PHE A 74 -7.43 3.46 -5.21
N LEU A 75 -7.00 2.40 -4.52
CA LEU A 75 -7.02 1.04 -5.07
C LEU A 75 -8.46 0.54 -5.26
N TYR A 76 -9.36 0.82 -4.33
CA TYR A 76 -10.76 0.42 -4.41
C TYR A 76 -11.52 1.14 -5.55
N VAL A 77 -11.35 2.46 -5.67
CA VAL A 77 -12.06 3.30 -6.65
C VAL A 77 -11.33 3.37 -8.00
N GLY A 78 -10.00 3.33 -8.00
CA GLY A 78 -9.12 3.54 -9.17
C GLY A 78 -8.65 2.27 -9.87
N SER A 79 -9.22 1.10 -9.55
CA SER A 79 -9.00 -0.15 -10.28
C SER A 79 -9.86 -0.40 -11.55
N PRO A 80 -10.43 0.59 -12.28
CA PRO A 80 -10.96 0.31 -13.62
C PRO A 80 -9.87 -0.23 -14.56
N ALA A 81 -8.65 0.29 -14.46
CA ALA A 81 -7.54 -0.11 -15.33
C ALA A 81 -7.04 -1.54 -15.07
N SER A 82 -7.09 -2.03 -13.82
CA SER A 82 -6.75 -3.43 -13.51
C SER A 82 -7.83 -4.37 -14.02
N LYS A 83 -9.11 -4.04 -13.77
CA LYS A 83 -10.25 -4.82 -14.29
C LYS A 83 -10.25 -4.87 -15.81
N GLU A 84 -10.08 -3.74 -16.48
CA GLU A 84 -10.05 -3.67 -17.94
C GLU A 84 -8.85 -4.43 -18.52
N ASN A 85 -7.68 -4.37 -17.87
CA ASN A 85 -6.51 -5.13 -18.31
C ASN A 85 -6.68 -6.64 -18.13
N ASP A 86 -7.30 -7.06 -17.03
CA ASP A 86 -7.61 -8.47 -16.76
C ASP A 86 -8.65 -8.99 -17.78
N ASP A 87 -9.76 -8.26 -17.98
CA ASP A 87 -10.79 -8.59 -18.97
C ASP A 87 -10.21 -8.68 -20.39
N ARG A 88 -9.31 -7.75 -20.77
CA ARG A 88 -8.64 -7.76 -22.08
C ARG A 88 -7.66 -8.91 -22.23
N THR A 89 -6.95 -9.27 -21.17
CA THR A 89 -6.01 -10.40 -21.18
C THR A 89 -6.77 -11.71 -21.30
N GLU A 90 -7.86 -11.85 -20.56
CA GLU A 90 -8.76 -12.99 -20.61
C GLU A 90 -9.39 -13.16 -22.00
N ALA A 91 -9.93 -12.10 -22.59
CA ALA A 91 -10.50 -12.13 -23.94
C ALA A 91 -9.48 -12.55 -25.01
N LYS A 92 -8.20 -12.17 -24.86
CA LYS A 92 -7.13 -12.60 -25.76
C LYS A 92 -6.80 -14.08 -25.59
N ILE A 93 -6.80 -14.58 -24.35
CA ILE A 93 -6.56 -16.00 -24.05
C ILE A 93 -7.70 -16.86 -24.61
N ASP A 94 -8.95 -16.45 -24.42
CA ASP A 94 -10.12 -17.14 -24.98
C ASP A 94 -10.05 -17.21 -26.51
N ALA A 95 -9.65 -16.11 -27.16
CA ALA A 95 -9.45 -16.08 -28.60
C ALA A 95 -8.32 -17.05 -29.05
N LEU A 96 -7.22 -17.14 -28.32
CA LEU A 96 -6.13 -18.08 -28.61
C LEU A 96 -6.56 -19.54 -28.42
N LEU A 97 -7.28 -19.86 -27.33
CA LEU A 97 -7.77 -21.20 -27.06
C LEU A 97 -8.76 -21.68 -28.13
N ARG A 98 -9.60 -20.77 -28.63
CA ARG A 98 -10.49 -21.05 -29.77
C ARG A 98 -9.73 -21.31 -31.07
N LEU A 99 -8.69 -20.52 -31.34
CA LEU A 99 -7.88 -20.65 -32.56
C LEU A 99 -7.02 -21.93 -32.56
N VAL A 100 -6.45 -22.29 -31.41
CA VAL A 100 -5.54 -23.45 -31.27
C VAL A 100 -6.31 -24.76 -31.05
N GLY A 101 -7.37 -24.72 -30.23
CA GLY A 101 -8.07 -25.91 -29.74
C GLY A 101 -9.28 -26.38 -30.55
N LYS A 102 -9.79 -25.59 -31.51
CA LYS A 102 -11.06 -25.83 -32.23
C LYS A 102 -12.17 -26.28 -31.25
N GLU A 103 -12.81 -27.44 -31.46
CA GLU A 103 -13.89 -27.97 -30.62
C GLU A 103 -13.49 -28.20 -29.14
N LYS A 104 -12.21 -28.46 -28.85
CA LYS A 104 -11.72 -28.63 -27.47
C LYS A 104 -11.50 -27.30 -26.74
N GLY A 105 -11.34 -26.20 -27.47
CA GLY A 105 -11.10 -24.87 -26.89
C GLY A 105 -12.29 -24.38 -26.09
N GLU A 106 -13.52 -24.52 -26.62
CA GLU A 106 -14.75 -24.13 -25.92
C GLU A 106 -15.00 -24.97 -24.67
N ALA A 107 -14.76 -26.29 -24.74
CA ALA A 107 -14.93 -27.17 -23.59
C ALA A 107 -13.96 -26.81 -22.44
N LEU A 108 -12.71 -26.46 -22.78
CA LEU A 108 -11.71 -26.05 -21.79
C LEU A 108 -12.03 -24.68 -21.17
N ILE A 109 -12.54 -23.73 -21.96
CA ILE A 109 -12.99 -22.43 -21.43
C ILE A 109 -14.16 -22.65 -20.46
N ALA A 110 -15.14 -23.48 -20.82
CA ALA A 110 -16.29 -23.77 -19.96
C ALA A 110 -15.88 -24.44 -18.63
N GLU A 111 -14.95 -25.39 -18.67
CA GLU A 111 -14.39 -26.04 -17.47
C GLU A 111 -13.67 -25.03 -16.56
N LEU A 112 -12.84 -24.16 -17.13
CA LEU A 112 -12.12 -23.12 -16.39
C LEU A 112 -13.07 -22.09 -15.76
N ASP A 113 -14.09 -21.66 -16.52
CA ASP A 113 -15.10 -20.70 -16.04
C ASP A 113 -15.90 -21.27 -14.85
N GLU A 114 -16.20 -22.57 -14.88
CA GLU A 114 -16.89 -23.29 -13.79
C GLU A 114 -15.98 -23.45 -12.57
N GLN A 115 -14.74 -23.90 -12.78
CA GLN A 115 -13.76 -24.12 -11.71
C GLN A 115 -13.42 -22.83 -10.95
N TYR A 116 -13.33 -21.70 -11.65
CA TYR A 116 -12.96 -20.40 -11.07
C TYR A 116 -14.14 -19.44 -10.87
N LEU A 117 -15.39 -19.91 -11.04
CA LEU A 117 -16.63 -19.15 -10.76
C LEU A 117 -16.74 -17.81 -11.53
N ARG A 118 -16.27 -17.76 -12.78
CA ARG A 118 -16.24 -16.54 -13.61
C ARG A 118 -17.61 -15.87 -13.79
N THR A 119 -18.68 -16.65 -13.81
CA THR A 119 -20.05 -16.18 -14.10
C THR A 119 -20.79 -15.55 -12.94
N GLN A 120 -20.27 -15.61 -11.69
CA GLN A 120 -21.02 -15.15 -10.51
C GLN A 120 -20.54 -13.85 -9.85
N GLY A 121 -19.43 -13.23 -10.33
CA GLY A 121 -18.78 -12.15 -9.57
C GLY A 121 -18.30 -10.90 -10.32
N HIS A 122 -18.12 -10.92 -11.64
CA HIS A 122 -17.51 -9.78 -12.35
C HIS A 122 -18.37 -9.26 -13.49
N ALA A 123 -18.34 -7.93 -13.65
CA ALA A 123 -19.06 -7.20 -14.69
C ALA A 123 -18.68 -7.79 -16.05
N ARG A 124 -19.69 -7.96 -16.92
CA ARG A 124 -19.49 -8.46 -18.28
C ARG A 124 -18.39 -7.63 -18.95
N PRO A 125 -17.45 -8.27 -19.70
CA PRO A 125 -16.46 -7.53 -20.46
C PRO A 125 -17.17 -6.48 -21.30
N HIS A 126 -16.85 -5.21 -21.08
CA HIS A 126 -17.38 -4.14 -21.92
C HIS A 126 -16.85 -4.38 -23.33
N ALA A 127 -17.73 -4.86 -24.21
CA ALA A 127 -17.43 -5.07 -25.61
C ALA A 127 -17.06 -3.71 -26.21
N HIS A 128 -15.76 -3.45 -26.37
CA HIS A 128 -15.31 -2.45 -27.32
C HIS A 128 -15.47 -3.06 -28.71
N ASP A 129 -16.10 -2.30 -29.61
CA ASP A 129 -16.33 -2.62 -31.02
C ASP A 129 -15.00 -2.83 -31.77
N ALA A 130 -14.29 -3.92 -31.49
CA ALA A 130 -13.08 -4.30 -32.18
C ALA A 130 -13.47 -5.05 -33.46
N VAL A 131 -13.63 -4.27 -34.51
CA VAL A 131 -13.68 -4.73 -35.90
C VAL A 131 -12.41 -5.53 -36.20
N TYR A 132 -12.48 -6.86 -36.13
CA TYR A 132 -11.44 -7.72 -36.67
C TYR A 132 -11.72 -7.95 -38.17
N PRO A 133 -10.72 -7.76 -39.06
CA PRO A 133 -10.91 -8.00 -40.48
C PRO A 133 -11.07 -9.50 -40.73
N LYS A 134 -12.16 -9.90 -41.39
CA LYS A 134 -12.35 -11.27 -41.88
C LYS A 134 -11.19 -11.63 -42.80
N GLY A 135 -10.33 -12.54 -42.36
CA GLY A 135 -9.35 -13.20 -43.23
C GLY A 135 -10.07 -13.88 -44.38
N LYS A 136 -9.75 -13.48 -45.62
CA LYS A 136 -10.20 -14.17 -46.82
C LYS A 136 -9.41 -15.47 -46.94
N GLY A 137 -10.13 -16.60 -46.85
CA GLY A 137 -9.62 -17.89 -47.32
C GLY A 137 -9.46 -17.85 -48.83
N GLY A 138 -8.30 -18.33 -49.30
CA GLY A 138 -8.09 -18.81 -50.66
C GLY A 138 -8.15 -20.33 -50.69
#